data_AF-J9ADT6-F1
#
_entry.id   AF-J9ADT6-F1
#
_cell.length_a   1.000
_cell.length_b   1.000
_cell.length_c   1.000
_cell.angle_alpha   90.00
_cell.angle_beta   90.00
_cell.angle_gamma   90.00
#
_symmetry.space_group_name_H-M   'P 1'
#
loop_
_entity.id
_entity.type
_entity.pdbx_description
1 polymer ?
#
loop_
_entity_poly.entity_id
_entity_poly.type
_entity_poly.pdbx_seq_one_letter_code
_entity_poly.pdbx_strand_id
1 'polypeptide(L)' 'METVVVNFHDNDGYLNNVTLRAGDDAIKLRWITVSLGQKLYASHEDFIKLLAQHHGI' A
#
# COMPACT_ATOMS: atom_id res chain seq x y z
N MET A 1 -11.78 -17.09 -1.97
CA MET A 1 -11.78 -16.30 -0.73
C MET A 1 -12.16 -14.89 -1.12
N GLU A 2 -13.16 -14.30 -0.49
CA GLU A 2 -13.60 -12.93 -0.76
C GLU A 2 -12.88 -11.96 0.18
N THR A 3 -12.64 -10.74 -0.27
CA THR A 3 -11.98 -9.70 0.52
C THR A 3 -12.51 -8.32 0.14
N VAL A 4 -12.30 -7.34 1.02
CA VAL A 4 -12.63 -5.93 0.80
C VAL A 4 -11.33 -5.13 0.86
N VAL A 5 -11.10 -4.31 -0.16
CA VAL A 5 -9.92 -3.44 -0.25
C VAL A 5 -10.38 -1.99 -0.11
N VAL A 6 -9.77 -1.27 0.83
CA VAL A 6 -10.03 0.16 1.08
C VAL A 6 -8.71 0.90 1.02
N ASN A 7 -8.70 2.06 0.34
CA ASN A 7 -7.52 2.92 0.26
C ASN A 7 -7.70 4.15 1.14
N PHE A 8 -6.81 4.31 2.12
CA PHE A 8 -6.67 5.53 2.91
C PHE A 8 -5.49 6.30 2.35
N HIS A 9 -5.77 7.42 1.67
CA HIS A 9 -4.77 8.28 1.07
C HIS A 9 -4.64 9.58 1.87
N ASP A 10 -3.40 9.96 2.16
CA ASP A 10 -3.07 11.15 2.94
C ASP A 10 -2.54 12.25 2.02
N ASN A 11 -3.33 13.31 1.85
CA ASN A 11 -2.95 14.49 1.08
C ASN A 11 -2.33 15.60 1.95
N ASP A 12 -2.59 15.58 3.25
CA ASP A 12 -2.26 16.67 4.17
C ASP A 12 -0.96 16.39 4.95
N GLY A 13 -0.37 15.21 4.77
CA GLY A 13 0.89 14.80 5.37
C GLY A 13 0.78 14.35 6.82
N TYR A 14 -0.40 13.93 7.26
CA TYR A 14 -0.62 13.34 8.59
C TYR A 14 0.28 12.13 8.88
N LEU A 15 0.68 11.39 7.85
CA LEU A 15 1.50 10.18 7.97
C LEU A 15 3.00 10.45 8.00
N ASN A 16 3.45 11.69 7.74
CA ASN A 16 4.87 12.03 7.64
C ASN A 16 5.68 11.74 8.91
N ASN A 17 5.05 11.83 10.08
CA ASN A 17 5.69 11.61 11.37
C ASN A 17 5.37 10.23 11.99
N VAL A 18 4.80 9.31 11.21
CA VAL A 18 4.48 7.97 11.68
C VAL A 18 5.70 7.07 11.55
N THR A 19 6.19 6.57 12.69
CA THR A 19 7.24 5.55 12.72
C THR A 19 6.64 4.18 12.49
N LEU A 20 7.04 3.52 11.40
CA LEU A 20 6.59 2.16 11.12
C LEU A 20 7.36 1.15 11.99
N ARG A 21 6.64 0.22 12.62
CA ARG A 21 7.21 -0.90 13.39
C ARG A 21 6.53 -2.21 12.98
N ALA A 22 7.32 -3.20 12.59
CA ALA A 22 6.78 -4.50 12.22
C ALA A 22 6.16 -5.20 13.45
N GLY A 23 5.01 -5.84 13.24
CA GLY A 23 4.44 -6.77 14.23
C GLY A 23 5.23 -8.07 14.31
N ASP A 24 4.78 -8.99 15.15
CA ASP A 24 5.37 -10.32 15.33
C ASP A 24 5.31 -11.18 14.05
N ASP A 25 4.22 -11.10 13.29
CA ASP A 25 4.04 -11.85 12.04
C ASP A 25 4.71 -11.22 10.80
N ALA A 26 5.44 -10.10 10.97
CA ALA A 26 6.13 -9.42 9.88
C ALA A 26 7.62 -9.20 10.21
N ILE A 27 8.53 -9.75 9.39
CA ILE A 27 9.98 -9.58 9.62
C ILE A 27 10.43 -8.14 9.33
N LYS A 28 9.90 -7.52 8.26
CA LYS A 28 10.25 -6.17 7.82
C LYS A 28 9.03 -5.44 7.29
N LEU A 29 9.04 -4.12 7.45
CA LEU A 29 8.13 -3.22 6.78
C LEU A 29 8.88 -1.99 6.26
N ARG A 30 8.25 -1.28 5.33
CA ARG A 30 8.69 0.02 4.83
C ARG A 30 7.57 0.67 4.03
N TRP A 31 7.63 1.99 3.88
CA TRP A 31 6.95 2.66 2.78
C TRP A 31 7.59 2.24 1.45
N ILE A 32 6.75 2.09 0.43
CA ILE A 32 7.20 1.84 -0.95
C ILE A 32 6.60 2.88 -1.86
N THR A 33 7.38 3.33 -2.85
CA THR A 33 6.84 4.09 -3.97
C THR A 33 5.93 3.18 -4.77
N VAL A 34 4.72 3.64 -5.05
CA VAL A 34 3.77 2.91 -5.92
C VAL A 34 4.38 2.78 -7.32
N SER A 35 4.35 1.56 -7.86
CA SER A 35 4.84 1.24 -9.21
C SER A 35 3.96 0.16 -9.83
N LEU A 36 3.53 0.37 -11.08
CA LEU A 36 2.60 -0.50 -11.81
C LEU A 36 3.15 -1.91 -12.14
N GLY A 37 4.40 -2.21 -11.78
CA GLY A 37 5.04 -3.52 -11.99
C GLY A 37 5.67 -4.13 -10.73
N GLN A 38 5.36 -3.60 -9.54
CA GLN A 38 5.86 -4.17 -8.30
C GLN A 38 5.20 -5.53 -8.04
N LYS A 39 6.00 -6.60 -8.06
CA LYS A 39 5.51 -7.93 -7.67
C LYS A 39 5.13 -7.92 -6.20
N LEU A 40 3.84 -8.12 -5.92
CA LEU A 40 3.28 -8.22 -4.58
C LEU A 40 2.58 -9.57 -4.42
N TYR A 41 2.33 -9.96 -3.17
CA TYR A 41 1.69 -11.23 -2.86
C TYR A 41 0.26 -11.31 -3.42
N ALA A 42 -0.09 -12.45 -4.00
CA ALA A 42 -1.43 -12.74 -4.53
C ALA A 42 -1.95 -11.60 -5.45
N SER A 43 -3.17 -11.13 -5.21
CA SER A 43 -3.82 -10.08 -6.01
C SER A 43 -3.45 -8.65 -5.58
N HIS A 44 -2.47 -8.46 -4.68
CA HIS A 44 -2.12 -7.13 -4.18
C HIS A 44 -1.54 -6.21 -5.28
N GLU A 45 -0.87 -6.76 -6.29
CA GLU A 45 -0.39 -5.97 -7.43
C GLU A 45 -1.57 -5.34 -8.19
N ASP A 46 -2.64 -6.10 -8.41
CA ASP A 46 -3.83 -5.62 -9.12
C ASP A 46 -4.57 -4.53 -8.32
N PHE A 47 -4.61 -4.66 -6.99
CA PHE A 47 -5.19 -3.64 -6.11
C PHE A 47 -4.40 -2.34 -6.20
N ILE A 48 -3.07 -2.40 -6.15
CA ILE A 48 -2.23 -1.19 -6.27
C ILE A 48 -2.38 -0.55 -7.65
N LYS A 49 -2.52 -1.33 -8.74
CA LYS A 49 -2.80 -0.79 -10.08
C LYS A 49 -4.11 0.00 -10.13
N LEU A 50 -5.19 -0.54 -9.55
CA LEU A 50 -6.49 0.15 -9.48
C LEU A 50 -6.38 1.49 -8.73
N LEU A 51 -5.65 1.50 -7.60
CA LEU A 51 -5.48 2.70 -6.78
C LEU A 51 -4.56 3.73 -7.43
N ALA A 52 -3.50 3.30 -8.12
CA ALA A 52 -2.65 4.19 -8.90
C ALA A 52 -3.45 4.90 -10.00
N GLN A 53 -4.26 4.15 -10.75
CA GLN A 53 -5.16 4.73 -11.75
C GLN A 53 -6.16 5.72 -11.15
N HIS A 54 -6.73 5.42 -9.98
CA HIS A 54 -7.64 6.34 -9.28
C HIS A 54 -6.97 7.68 -8.91
N HIS A 55 -5.67 7.65 -8.56
CA HIS A 55 -4.89 8.85 -8.22
C HIS A 55 -4.16 9.47 -9.42
N GLY A 56 -4.33 8.93 -10.63
CA GLY A 56 -3.69 9.44 -11.85
C GLY A 56 -2.17 9.22 -11.91
N ILE A 57 -1.67 8.16 -11.27
CA ILE A 57 -0.25 7.78 -11.18
C ILE A 57 0.05 6.52 -12.00
#